data_AF-B1YGP1-F1
#
_entry.id   AF-B1YGP1-F1
#
_cell.length_a   1.000
_cell.length_b   1.000
_cell.length_c   1.000
_cell.angle_alpha   90.00
_cell.angle_beta   90.00
_cell.angle_gamma   90.00
#
_symmetry.space_group_name_H-M   'P 1'
#
loop_
_entity.id
_entity.type
_entity.pdbx_description
1 polymer ?
#
loop_
_entity_poly.entity_id
_entity_poly.type
_entity_poly.pdbx_seq_one_letter_code
_entity_poly.pdbx_strand_id
1 'polypeptide(L)' 'MPKTLNEIRHVFETHVGERLTLKASGGRKKVVTRIGTLVETYPSVFVVKLDAERHNVERVSYSYADVLTDSVQIEFANS' A
#
# COMPACT_ATOMS: atom_id res chain seq x y z
N MET A 1 1.40 -8.30 13.39
CA MET A 1 1.41 -6.99 12.70
C MET A 1 2.35 -6.05 13.45
N PRO A 2 3.07 -5.17 12.72
CA PRO A 2 3.88 -4.11 13.33
C PRO A 2 3.02 -3.22 14.25
N LYS A 3 3.59 -2.75 15.35
CA LYS A 3 2.90 -2.02 16.43
C LYS A 3 3.11 -0.51 16.36
N THR A 4 4.00 -0.02 15.51
CA THR A 4 4.30 1.42 15.35
C THR A 4 4.43 1.84 13.88
N LEU A 5 4.24 3.15 13.62
CA LEU A 5 4.44 3.71 12.27
C LEU A 5 5.87 3.49 11.74
N ASN A 6 6.88 3.52 12.62
CA ASN A 6 8.27 3.30 12.23
C ASN A 6 8.53 1.84 11.81
N GLU A 7 7.94 0.87 12.52
CA GLU A 7 8.04 -0.54 12.13
C GLU A 7 7.33 -0.79 10.79
N ILE A 8 6.14 -0.23 10.59
CA ILE A 8 5.43 -0.30 9.30
C ILE A 8 6.31 0.30 8.21
N ARG A 9 6.83 1.51 8.42
CA ARG A 9 7.70 2.18 7.46
C ARG A 9 8.91 1.31 7.10
N HIS A 10 9.59 0.74 8.09
CA HIS A 10 10.77 -0.09 7.86
C HIS A 10 10.45 -1.32 7.02
N VAL A 11 9.31 -1.98 7.27
CA VAL A 11 8.84 -3.07 6.41
C VAL A 11 8.68 -2.60 4.95
N PHE A 12 8.12 -1.43 4.71
CA PHE A 12 7.97 -0.94 3.33
C PHE A 12 9.31 -0.58 2.70
N GLU A 13 10.23 0.03 3.45
CA GLU A 13 11.58 0.34 2.98
C GLU A 13 12.33 -0.92 2.51
N THR A 14 12.13 -2.07 3.16
CA THR A 14 12.78 -3.33 2.75
C THR A 14 12.12 -4.03 1.56
N HIS A 15 10.90 -3.64 1.17
CA HIS A 15 10.14 -4.27 0.08
C HIS A 15 9.98 -3.34 -1.14
N VAL A 16 10.77 -2.25 -1.23
CA VAL A 16 10.77 -1.37 -2.41
C VAL A 16 11.16 -2.19 -3.65
N GLY A 17 10.36 -2.06 -4.71
CA GLY A 17 10.48 -2.84 -5.94
C GLY A 17 9.63 -4.11 -5.97
N GLU A 18 9.03 -4.51 -4.85
CA GLU A 18 8.21 -5.72 -4.79
C GLU A 18 6.75 -5.48 -5.21
N ARG A 19 6.14 -6.55 -5.73
CA ARG A 19 4.71 -6.56 -6.02
C ARG A 19 3.90 -6.74 -4.74
N LEU A 20 2.76 -6.06 -4.71
CA LEU A 20 1.82 -6.14 -3.60
C LEU A 20 0.38 -6.10 -4.08
N THR A 21 -0.50 -6.67 -3.25
CA THR A 21 -1.95 -6.47 -3.33
C THR A 21 -2.36 -5.43 -2.30
N LEU A 22 -3.16 -4.47 -2.71
CA LEU A 22 -3.68 -3.38 -1.91
C LEU A 22 -5.19 -3.50 -1.79
N LYS A 23 -5.71 -3.51 -0.56
CA LYS A 23 -7.16 -3.50 -0.28
C LYS A 23 -7.49 -2.23 0.51
N ALA A 24 -8.18 -1.28 -0.10
CA ALA A 24 -8.57 -0.02 0.54
C ALA A 24 -10.08 0.06 0.80
N SER A 25 -10.46 0.56 1.97
CA SER A 25 -11.85 0.80 2.37
C SER A 25 -12.36 2.13 1.80
N GLY A 26 -12.98 2.08 0.62
CA GLY A 26 -13.63 3.21 -0.04
C GLY A 26 -15.02 3.51 0.52
N GLY A 27 -15.11 3.95 1.78
CA GLY A 27 -16.38 4.42 2.37
C GLY A 27 -17.44 3.33 2.57
N ARG A 28 -18.74 3.66 2.37
CA ARG A 28 -19.89 2.79 2.70
C ARG A 28 -19.90 1.51 1.86
N LYS A 29 -19.23 0.47 2.36
CA LYS A 29 -19.20 -0.93 1.86
C LYS A 29 -18.39 -1.22 0.59
N LYS A 30 -17.60 -0.29 0.06
CA LYS A 30 -16.77 -0.57 -1.13
C LYS A 30 -15.33 -0.88 -0.73
N VAL A 31 -14.94 -2.15 -0.78
CA VAL A 31 -13.54 -2.54 -0.72
C VAL A 31 -12.98 -2.52 -2.14
N VAL A 32 -11.90 -1.78 -2.34
CA VAL A 32 -11.21 -1.71 -3.63
C VAL A 32 -9.92 -2.51 -3.50
N THR A 33 -9.81 -3.60 -4.26
CA THR A 33 -8.59 -4.40 -4.39
C THR A 33 -7.85 -3.97 -5.65
N ARG A 34 -6.55 -3.71 -5.54
CA ARG A 34 -5.67 -3.38 -6.67
C ARG A 34 -4.34 -4.09 -6.52
N ILE A 35 -3.66 -4.35 -7.64
CA ILE A 35 -2.33 -4.92 -7.66
C ILE A 35 -1.36 -3.86 -8.20
N GLY A 36 -0.15 -3.84 -7.66
CA GLY A 36 0.88 -2.94 -8.13
C GLY A 36 2.26 -3.30 -7.59
N THR A 37 3.21 -2.40 -7.81
CA THR A 37 4.58 -2.48 -7.33
C THR A 37 4.85 -1.32 -6.39
N LEU A 38 5.42 -1.59 -5.21
CA LEU A 38 5.92 -0.54 -4.32
C LEU A 38 7.12 0.13 -4.99
N VAL A 39 7.04 1.43 -5.28
CA VAL A 39 8.10 2.13 -6.03
C VAL A 39 8.88 3.13 -5.19
N GLU A 40 8.23 3.80 -4.23
CA GLU A 40 8.86 4.84 -3.42
C GLU A 40 8.32 4.81 -1.99
N THR A 41 9.17 5.17 -1.04
CA THR A 41 8.81 5.36 0.36
C THR A 41 9.32 6.72 0.84
N TYR A 42 8.48 7.45 1.57
CA TYR A 42 8.78 8.74 2.17
C TYR A 42 8.46 8.70 3.66
N PRO A 43 8.86 9.69 4.47
CA PRO A 43 8.68 9.61 5.93
C PRO A 43 7.26 9.32 6.42
N SER A 44 6.23 9.71 5.68
CA SER A 44 4.82 9.57 6.10
C SER A 44 3.97 8.73 5.15
N VAL A 45 4.44 8.46 3.93
CA VAL A 45 3.66 7.84 2.86
C VAL A 45 4.51 6.91 2.00
N PHE A 46 3.87 5.97 1.34
CA PHE A 46 4.47 5.13 0.31
C PHE A 46 3.71 5.26 -1.01
N VAL A 47 4.39 4.99 -2.11
CA VAL A 47 3.85 5.10 -3.48
C VAL A 47 3.84 3.74 -4.14
N VAL A 48 2.68 3.37 -4.67
CA VAL A 48 2.49 2.14 -5.44
C VAL A 48 2.20 2.51 -6.88
N LYS A 49 2.98 1.95 -7.81
CA LYS A 49 2.64 1.95 -9.23
C LYS A 49 1.63 0.82 -9.47
N LEU A 50 0.43 1.17 -9.89
CA LEU A 50 -0.63 0.20 -10.13
C LEU A 50 -0.41 -0.50 -11.47
N ASP A 51 -0.75 -1.79 -11.51
CA ASP A 51 -0.83 -2.51 -12.77
C ASP A 51 -1.97 -1.90 -13.62
N ALA A 52 -1.81 -1.94 -14.94
CA ALA A 52 -2.76 -1.35 -15.86
C ALA A 52 -4.08 -2.14 -15.87
N GLU A 53 -5.00 -1.78 -14.96
CA GLU A 53 -6.39 -2.23 -14.99
C GLU A 53 -7.32 -1.03 -15.14
N ARG A 54 -8.11 -1.01 -16.24
CA ARG A 54 -9.34 -0.23 -16.59
C ARG A 54 -9.48 1.26 -16.18
N HIS A 55 -8.61 1.80 -15.36
CA HIS A 55 -8.66 3.11 -14.73
C HIS A 55 -7.34 3.83 -15.02
N ASN A 56 -7.43 5.09 -15.41
CA ASN A 56 -6.31 5.92 -15.87
C ASN A 56 -5.32 6.34 -14.77
N VAL A 57 -5.34 5.68 -13.60
CA VAL A 57 -4.53 6.04 -12.43
C VAL A 57 -3.31 5.12 -12.37
N GLU A 58 -2.17 5.65 -12.79
CA GLU A 58 -0.90 4.88 -12.83
C GLU A 58 -0.26 4.71 -11.45
N ARG A 59 -0.44 5.68 -10.54
CA ARG A 59 0.18 5.69 -9.21
C ARG A 59 -0.80 6.12 -8.14
N VAL A 60 -0.66 5.52 -6.97
CA VAL A 60 -1.39 5.89 -5.75
C VAL A 60 -0.43 5.99 -4.59
N SER A 61 -0.75 6.85 -3.63
CA SER A 61 -0.01 6.98 -2.39
C SER A 61 -0.92 6.79 -1.19
N TYR A 62 -0.42 6.12 -0.16
CA TYR A 62 -1.10 5.92 1.11
C TYR A 62 -0.15 6.20 2.27
N SER A 63 -0.69 6.54 3.43
CA SER A 63 0.09 6.77 4.63
C SER A 63 0.31 5.47 5.41
N TYR A 64 1.37 5.43 6.22
CA TYR A 64 1.58 4.33 7.16
C TYR A 64 0.48 4.27 8.23
N ALA A 65 -0.18 5.40 8.50
CA ALA A 65 -1.33 5.45 9.40
C ALA A 65 -2.55 4.73 8.79
N ASP A 66 -2.72 4.77 7.46
CA ASP A 66 -3.80 4.02 6.79
C ASP A 66 -3.63 2.51 6.96
N VAL A 67 -2.37 2.04 6.97
CA VAL A 67 -2.03 0.64 7.25
C VAL A 67 -2.22 0.32 8.73
N LEU A 68 -1.77 1.21 9.63
CA LEU A 68 -1.93 1.04 11.07
C LEU A 68 -3.40 0.96 11.51
N THR A 69 -4.29 1.66 10.80
CA THR A 69 -5.72 1.78 11.10
C THR A 69 -6.60 0.82 10.29
N ASP A 70 -5.99 -0.12 9.56
CA ASP A 70 -6.66 -1.06 8.64
C ASP A 70 -7.52 -0.40 7.55
N SER A 71 -7.38 0.90 7.33
CA SER A 71 -8.01 1.63 6.22
C SER A 71 -7.47 1.13 4.87
N VAL A 72 -6.21 0.67 4.86
CA VAL A 72 -5.51 0.07 3.75
C VAL A 72 -4.76 -1.18 4.22
N GLN A 73 -5.07 -2.33 3.63
CA GLN A 73 -4.35 -3.58 3.89
C GLN A 73 -3.42 -3.88 2.72
N ILE A 74 -2.21 -4.35 3.06
CA ILE A 74 -1.13 -4.62 2.11
C ILE A 74 -0.65 -6.06 2.29
N GLU A 75 -0.45 -6.75 1.17
CA GLU A 75 0.07 -8.11 1.11
C GLU A 75 1.15 -8.16 0.03
N PHE A 76 2.41 -8.34 0.44
CA PHE A 76 3.54 -8.46 -0.47
C PHE A 76 3.60 -9.87 -1.08
N ALA A 77 3.95 -9.98 -2.35
CA ALA A 77 3.88 -11.23 -3.10
C ALA A 77 4.92 -12.30 -2.68
N ASN A 78 6.00 -11.91 -1.99
CA ASN A 78 7.11 -12.79 -1.59
C ASN A 78 7.28 -12.91 -0.05
N SER A 79 6.22 -12.68 0.72
CA SER A 79 6.30 -12.67 2.19
C SER A 79 6.27 -14.05 2.83
#